data_AF-A0A397U0E5-F1
#
_entry.id   AF-A0A397U0E5-F1
#
_cell.length_a   1.000
_cell.length_b   1.000
_cell.length_c   1.000
_cell.angle_alpha   90.00
_cell.angle_beta   90.00
_cell.angle_gamma   90.00
#
_symmetry.space_group_name_H-M   'P 1'
#
loop_
_entity.id
_entity.type
_entity.pdbx_description
1 polymer ?
#
loop_
_entity_poly.entity_id
_entity_poly.type
_entity_poly.pdbx_seq_one_letter_code
_entity_poly.pdbx_strand_id
1 'polypeptide(L)'
;MLIHQSSKFISFSSVRFLTTTIPKAATLGRPTSPESAKNTSYDNSQYQNKKNNSFRLSPDFGKNQDLPIDNEFKENLKKILFNFNAPIRYSFAYGSGVFAQKGYELKAKPMLDFILAVSHSQHWHSLNLNKHRNHYSLMGSLGSRAVTILQDDFGAGIYFNPHIKMNGMEIKYGVISIDKMCKDLLDWETLYVAGRMHKPIKILQDDARVRLSQQVNLASALRTALLMLPKDFSEEQLYLTITGISYEGDFRKYFGENPHKIKNIVSKQLDTFKILYGGLIEEFPNVSFVSNGKLQQDDNPKARASMLEKLPRTLRYKVREQYGFHLVRKGQPLPSDDKEVYRGIASSDSDEYVKYIKAGIREIVFRPAIVQSLKGILTAGLIKSSKYTANKLGKWFSRPQ
;
A
#
# COMPACT_ATOMS: atom_id res chain seq x y z
N MET A 1 -38.61 39.72 -16.27
CA MET A 1 -39.14 38.56 -15.53
C MET A 1 -37.95 37.76 -15.02
N LEU A 2 -37.45 38.18 -13.85
CA LEU A 2 -36.26 37.66 -13.17
C LEU A 2 -36.73 36.72 -12.06
N ILE A 3 -36.20 35.51 -11.99
CA ILE A 3 -36.39 34.63 -10.82
C ILE A 3 -35.01 34.16 -10.34
N HIS A 4 -34.67 34.69 -9.16
CA HIS A 4 -33.58 34.29 -8.28
C HIS A 4 -33.71 32.82 -7.84
N GLN A 5 -32.59 32.09 -7.83
CA GLN A 5 -32.42 30.95 -6.91
C GLN A 5 -31.39 31.31 -5.85
N SER A 6 -31.87 31.30 -4.61
CA SER A 6 -31.16 31.58 -3.37
C SER A 6 -30.37 30.37 -2.89
N SER A 7 -29.10 30.62 -2.57
CA SER A 7 -28.22 29.81 -1.74
C SER A 7 -28.73 29.76 -0.29
N LYS A 8 -28.79 28.56 0.30
CA LYS A 8 -28.99 28.37 1.75
C LYS A 8 -27.68 27.89 2.39
N PHE A 9 -27.05 28.81 3.12
CA PHE A 9 -26.13 28.53 4.22
C PHE A 9 -26.90 27.91 5.38
N ILE A 10 -26.33 26.89 6.05
CA ILE A 10 -26.74 26.50 7.40
C ILE A 10 -25.51 26.54 8.29
N SER A 11 -25.61 27.40 9.31
CA SER A 11 -24.65 27.67 10.37
C SER A 11 -24.70 26.62 11.48
N PHE A 12 -23.54 26.38 12.10
CA PHE A 12 -23.34 25.54 13.28
C PHE A 12 -24.06 26.07 14.53
N SER A 13 -24.60 25.18 15.37
CA SER A 13 -24.81 25.43 16.81
C SER A 13 -24.97 24.14 17.63
N SER A 14 -24.16 24.07 18.69
CA SER A 14 -24.44 23.45 20.00
C SER A 14 -24.19 21.95 20.21
N VAL A 15 -22.98 21.69 20.68
CA VAL A 15 -22.55 20.55 21.52
C VAL A 15 -23.36 20.54 22.82
N ARG A 16 -23.95 19.39 23.19
CA ARG A 16 -24.45 19.13 24.56
C ARG A 16 -23.61 18.02 25.20
N PHE A 17 -22.91 18.37 26.26
CA PHE A 17 -22.27 17.45 27.20
C PHE A 17 -23.34 16.84 28.11
N LEU A 18 -23.37 15.51 28.21
CA LEU A 18 -24.12 14.79 29.23
C LEU A 18 -23.19 14.56 30.43
N THR A 19 -23.53 15.18 31.55
CA THR A 19 -22.92 15.00 32.86
C THR A 19 -23.59 13.82 33.58
N THR A 20 -22.83 12.76 33.86
CA THR A 20 -23.30 11.63 34.68
C THR A 20 -22.93 11.87 36.13
N THR A 21 -23.94 11.91 37.00
CA THR A 21 -23.84 12.07 38.45
C THR A 21 -23.40 10.77 39.13
N ILE A 22 -22.48 10.89 40.09
CA ILE A 22 -21.95 9.81 40.95
C ILE A 22 -22.79 9.76 42.24
N PRO A 23 -23.35 8.61 42.67
CA PRO A 23 -23.93 8.48 43.99
C PRO A 23 -22.88 8.15 45.07
N LYS A 24 -23.09 8.75 46.25
CA LYS A 24 -22.26 8.70 47.46
C LYS A 24 -22.27 7.34 48.16
N ALA A 25 -21.16 7.10 48.86
CA ALA A 25 -20.84 5.99 49.73
C ALA A 25 -21.83 5.80 50.91
N ALA A 26 -22.07 4.53 51.25
CA ALA A 26 -22.62 4.09 52.53
C ALA A 26 -21.66 3.07 53.16
N THR A 27 -21.63 3.12 54.50
CA THR A 27 -20.61 2.70 55.46
C THR A 27 -20.42 1.19 55.65
N LEU A 28 -19.20 0.84 56.09
CA LEU A 28 -18.71 -0.49 56.45
C LEU A 28 -19.46 -1.15 57.63
N GLY A 29 -19.64 -2.46 57.54
CA GLY A 29 -19.79 -3.39 58.67
C GLY A 29 -19.17 -4.75 58.33
N ARG A 30 -18.37 -5.31 59.24
CA ARG A 30 -17.79 -6.68 59.24
C ARG A 30 -17.77 -7.15 60.71
N PRO A 31 -17.61 -8.44 61.06
CA PRO A 31 -17.68 -9.70 60.28
C PRO A 31 -18.54 -10.81 60.93
N THR A 32 -18.93 -11.84 60.18
CA THR A 32 -19.20 -13.20 60.73
C THR A 32 -18.83 -14.26 59.70
N SER A 33 -18.06 -15.27 60.12
CA SER A 33 -17.82 -16.56 59.47
C SER A 33 -17.86 -17.64 60.58
N PRO A 34 -17.87 -18.96 60.29
CA PRO A 34 -18.07 -19.67 59.02
C PRO A 34 -19.10 -20.81 59.12
N GLU A 35 -19.67 -21.26 58.00
CA GLU A 35 -20.18 -22.65 57.93
C GLU A 35 -20.00 -23.26 56.53
N SER A 36 -19.68 -24.54 56.57
CA SER A 36 -19.04 -25.38 55.58
C SER A 36 -19.95 -25.85 54.43
N ALA A 37 -19.43 -25.91 53.19
CA ALA A 37 -19.79 -26.98 52.25
C ALA A 37 -18.82 -27.12 51.06
N LYS A 38 -18.04 -28.21 51.12
CA LYS A 38 -17.68 -29.16 50.05
C LYS A 38 -16.76 -28.71 48.91
N ASN A 39 -15.52 -29.19 49.03
CA ASN A 39 -14.52 -29.36 47.97
C ASN A 39 -15.03 -30.25 46.83
N THR A 40 -15.02 -29.75 45.60
CA THR A 40 -14.86 -30.55 44.38
C THR A 40 -13.56 -30.14 43.72
N SER A 41 -12.56 -31.01 43.79
CA SER A 41 -11.28 -30.88 43.09
C SER A 41 -11.51 -31.05 41.59
N TYR A 42 -11.39 -29.95 40.84
CA TYR A 42 -11.26 -30.03 39.39
C TYR A 42 -9.82 -30.42 39.04
N ASP A 43 -9.69 -31.58 38.42
CA ASP A 43 -8.46 -32.13 37.87
C ASP A 43 -7.94 -31.21 36.74
N ASN A 44 -6.89 -30.45 37.04
CA ASN A 44 -6.26 -29.47 36.13
C ASN A 44 -5.18 -30.12 35.23
N SER A 45 -5.15 -31.44 35.10
CA SER A 45 -4.10 -32.17 34.39
C SER A 45 -4.22 -32.15 32.85
N GLN A 46 -5.32 -31.63 32.26
CA GLN A 46 -5.48 -31.55 30.80
C GLN A 46 -5.09 -30.21 30.15
N TYR A 47 -4.70 -29.19 30.92
CA TYR A 47 -4.37 -27.84 30.41
C TYR A 47 -2.86 -27.52 30.39
N GLN A 48 -1.98 -28.53 30.37
CA GLN A 48 -0.52 -28.31 30.39
C GLN A 48 0.25 -28.92 29.19
N ASN A 49 -0.42 -29.34 28.12
CA ASN A 49 0.23 -29.87 26.91
C ASN A 49 -0.14 -29.12 25.61
N LYS A 50 0.04 -27.80 25.61
CA LYS A 50 0.29 -27.01 24.39
C LYS A 50 1.55 -26.17 24.56
N LYS A 51 2.68 -26.85 24.80
CA LYS A 51 4.01 -26.23 24.75
C LYS A 51 4.29 -25.73 23.34
N ASN A 52 4.37 -24.41 23.20
CA ASN A 52 5.39 -23.69 22.42
C ASN A 52 5.77 -24.26 21.04
N ASN A 53 4.86 -24.20 20.06
CA ASN A 53 5.31 -23.92 18.70
C ASN A 53 5.58 -22.41 18.61
N SER A 54 6.77 -21.99 19.05
CA SER A 54 7.26 -20.66 18.69
C SER A 54 7.27 -20.61 17.16
N PHE A 55 6.43 -19.79 16.55
CA PHE A 55 6.41 -19.60 15.11
C PHE A 55 7.79 -19.07 14.68
N ARG A 56 8.68 -19.98 14.25
CA ARG A 56 9.99 -19.64 13.72
C ARG A 56 9.84 -19.49 12.22
N LEU A 57 10.00 -18.26 11.74
CA LEU A 57 10.12 -17.99 10.32
C LEU A 57 11.35 -18.73 9.77
N SER A 58 11.25 -19.25 8.54
CA SER A 58 12.40 -19.82 7.84
C SER A 58 13.57 -18.82 7.83
N PRO A 59 14.83 -19.28 7.95
CA PRO A 59 16.00 -18.42 7.74
C PRO A 59 15.98 -17.67 6.39
N ASP A 60 15.23 -18.19 5.42
CA ASP A 60 15.09 -17.65 4.08
C ASP A 60 13.91 -16.67 3.94
N PHE A 61 13.18 -16.40 5.02
CA PHE A 61 12.01 -15.53 4.99
C PHE A 61 12.36 -14.11 4.52
N GLY A 62 11.71 -13.68 3.43
CA GLY A 62 11.91 -12.36 2.85
C GLY A 62 13.18 -12.23 2.00
N LYS A 63 13.93 -13.31 1.74
CA LYS A 63 15.10 -13.28 0.83
C LYS A 63 14.74 -12.80 -0.57
N ASN A 64 13.55 -13.15 -1.05
CA ASN A 64 12.98 -12.66 -2.32
C ASN A 64 12.87 -11.12 -2.39
N GLN A 65 12.91 -10.42 -1.25
CA GLN A 65 12.80 -8.96 -1.17
C GLN A 65 14.16 -8.23 -1.24
N ASP A 66 15.29 -8.92 -1.03
CA ASP A 66 16.63 -8.32 -1.20
C ASP A 66 17.11 -8.44 -2.66
N LEU A 67 16.66 -7.49 -3.47
CA LEU A 67 16.94 -7.49 -4.90
C LEU A 67 18.37 -7.03 -5.19
N PRO A 68 19.12 -7.74 -6.06
CA PRO A 68 20.49 -7.38 -6.37
C PRO A 68 20.55 -6.08 -7.18
N ILE A 69 21.52 -5.23 -6.85
CA ILE A 69 21.98 -4.10 -7.64
C ILE A 69 23.50 -4.03 -7.49
N ASP A 70 24.18 -3.21 -8.30
CA ASP A 70 25.60 -2.95 -8.12
C ASP A 70 25.92 -2.50 -6.68
N ASN A 71 26.98 -3.08 -6.11
CA ASN A 71 27.33 -2.89 -4.70
C ASN A 71 27.84 -1.48 -4.42
N GLU A 72 28.64 -0.91 -5.33
CA GLU A 72 29.13 0.46 -5.18
C GLU A 72 27.96 1.43 -5.21
N PHE A 73 27.03 1.24 -6.15
CA PHE A 73 25.81 2.02 -6.24
C PHE A 73 24.94 1.87 -4.98
N LYS A 74 24.76 0.65 -4.45
CA LYS A 74 24.06 0.40 -3.17
C LYS A 74 24.67 1.20 -2.02
N GLU A 75 25.99 1.21 -1.88
CA GLU A 75 26.67 1.96 -0.82
C GLU A 75 26.54 3.47 -1.04
N ASN A 76 26.57 3.96 -2.28
CA ASN A 76 26.28 5.36 -2.59
C ASN A 76 24.85 5.76 -2.21
N LEU A 77 23.87 4.88 -2.42
CA LEU A 77 22.49 5.10 -1.97
C LEU A 77 22.39 5.15 -0.44
N LYS A 78 23.11 4.28 0.29
CA LYS A 78 23.15 4.30 1.75
C LYS A 78 23.81 5.57 2.30
N LYS A 79 24.87 6.08 1.65
CA LYS A 79 25.52 7.35 2.04
C LYS A 79 24.56 8.55 2.01
N ILE A 80 23.53 8.53 1.17
CA ILE A 80 22.47 9.55 1.18
C ILE A 80 21.71 9.49 2.51
N LEU A 81 21.41 8.31 3.04
CA LEU A 81 20.68 8.16 4.30
C LEU A 81 21.44 8.75 5.50
N PHE A 82 22.77 8.69 5.51
CA PHE A 82 23.60 9.28 6.57
C PHE A 82 23.51 10.81 6.66
N ASN A 83 22.98 11.48 5.63
CA ASN A 83 22.75 12.92 5.69
C ASN A 83 21.53 13.29 6.54
N PHE A 84 20.66 12.34 6.88
CA PHE A 84 19.50 12.54 7.74
C PHE A 84 19.85 12.18 9.19
N ASN A 85 19.86 13.17 10.08
CA ASN A 85 20.07 12.92 11.52
C ASN A 85 18.83 12.30 12.18
N ALA A 86 17.68 12.45 11.55
CA ALA A 86 16.41 12.00 12.10
C ALA A 86 16.27 10.47 11.90
N PRO A 87 15.90 9.70 12.94
CA PRO A 87 15.86 8.24 12.87
C PRO A 87 14.94 7.72 11.75
N ILE A 88 15.51 6.97 10.83
CA ILE A 88 14.80 6.21 9.79
C ILE A 88 14.66 4.77 10.30
N ARG A 89 13.49 4.18 10.16
CA ARG A 89 13.21 2.79 10.58
C ARG A 89 13.33 1.81 9.43
N TYR A 90 12.75 2.18 8.30
CA TYR A 90 12.81 1.42 7.06
C TYR A 90 13.02 2.39 5.90
N SER A 91 13.79 2.01 4.90
CA SER A 91 13.89 2.80 3.68
C SER A 91 14.15 1.96 2.45
N PHE A 92 13.63 2.43 1.33
CA PHE A 92 13.93 1.86 0.04
C PHE A 92 14.06 2.94 -1.03
N ALA A 93 14.90 2.65 -2.02
CA ALA A 93 15.02 3.43 -3.24
C ALA A 93 14.37 2.71 -4.41
N TYR A 94 13.86 3.47 -5.37
CA TYR A 94 13.01 2.94 -6.40
C TYR A 94 13.02 3.78 -7.68
N GLY A 95 12.45 3.21 -8.75
CA GLY A 95 12.19 3.95 -9.99
C GLY A 95 13.31 3.80 -11.00
N SER A 96 13.22 4.56 -12.10
CA SER A 96 14.12 4.40 -13.26
C SER A 96 15.58 4.71 -12.94
N GLY A 97 15.86 5.43 -11.85
CA GLY A 97 17.24 5.71 -11.40
C GLY A 97 17.87 4.61 -10.57
N VAL A 98 17.10 3.64 -10.08
CA VAL A 98 17.62 2.48 -9.35
C VAL A 98 17.55 1.21 -10.21
N PHE A 99 16.40 1.01 -10.87
CA PHE A 99 16.18 -0.10 -11.78
C PHE A 99 15.84 0.47 -13.16
N ALA A 100 16.68 0.17 -14.15
CA ALA A 100 16.51 0.68 -15.50
C ALA A 100 15.13 0.33 -16.10
N GLN A 101 14.66 1.15 -17.04
CA GLN A 101 13.41 0.98 -17.78
C GLN A 101 13.65 1.20 -19.27
N LYS A 102 12.88 0.54 -20.15
CA LYS A 102 13.09 0.66 -21.60
C LYS A 102 12.82 2.11 -22.05
N GLY A 103 13.72 2.69 -22.85
CA GLY A 103 13.62 4.07 -23.35
C GLY A 103 14.28 5.14 -22.47
N TYR A 104 15.05 4.76 -21.44
CA TYR A 104 15.89 5.70 -20.69
C TYR A 104 17.33 5.62 -21.20
N GLU A 105 17.86 6.72 -21.73
CA GLU A 105 19.28 6.82 -22.09
C GLU A 105 20.16 6.99 -20.85
N LEU A 106 21.29 6.27 -20.81
CA LEU A 106 22.29 6.31 -19.74
C LEU A 106 22.94 7.69 -19.53
N LYS A 107 22.76 8.64 -20.45
CA LYS A 107 23.40 9.97 -20.42
C LYS A 107 22.76 10.95 -19.44
N ALA A 108 21.47 10.81 -19.13
CA ALA A 108 20.80 11.67 -18.15
C ALA A 108 20.80 10.99 -16.78
N LYS A 109 21.50 11.54 -15.78
CA LYS A 109 21.42 11.07 -14.38
C LYS A 109 19.98 11.23 -13.88
N PRO A 110 19.17 10.16 -13.82
CA PRO A 110 17.77 10.31 -13.45
C PRO A 110 17.67 10.62 -11.95
N MET A 111 16.65 11.40 -11.57
CA MET A 111 16.34 11.63 -10.16
C MET A 111 16.06 10.30 -9.45
N LEU A 112 16.65 10.13 -8.26
CA LEU A 112 16.46 8.95 -7.41
C LEU A 112 15.27 9.14 -6.47
N ASP A 113 14.34 8.21 -6.47
CA ASP A 113 13.16 8.25 -5.59
C ASP A 113 13.39 7.36 -4.35
N PHE A 114 13.13 7.92 -3.16
CA PHE A 114 13.22 7.24 -1.87
C PHE A 114 11.90 7.29 -1.11
N ILE A 115 11.63 6.27 -0.31
CA ILE A 115 10.64 6.32 0.78
C ILE A 115 11.37 6.05 2.09
N LEU A 116 11.12 6.90 3.08
CA LEU A 116 11.65 6.83 4.44
C LEU A 116 10.47 6.57 5.39
N ALA A 117 10.42 5.38 5.98
CA ALA A 117 9.47 5.05 7.03
C ALA A 117 10.04 5.42 8.40
N VAL A 118 9.25 6.13 9.20
CA VAL A 118 9.69 6.70 10.47
C VAL A 118 8.72 6.34 11.60
N SER A 119 9.19 6.30 12.85
CA SER A 119 8.30 6.00 13.99
C SER A 119 7.32 7.14 14.26
N HIS A 120 7.80 8.39 14.22
CA HIS A 120 7.01 9.59 14.57
C HIS A 120 7.27 10.71 13.56
N SER A 121 6.32 10.90 12.63
CA SER A 121 6.43 11.84 11.52
C SER A 121 6.73 13.27 11.99
N GLN A 122 6.03 13.77 13.01
CA GLN A 122 6.22 15.15 13.51
C GLN A 122 7.61 15.36 14.10
N HIS A 123 8.07 14.44 14.94
CA HIS A 123 9.41 14.55 15.53
C HIS A 123 10.49 14.46 14.45
N TRP A 124 10.34 13.52 13.51
CA TRP A 124 11.24 13.38 12.37
C TRP A 124 11.31 14.67 11.54
N HIS A 125 10.16 15.26 11.20
CA HIS A 125 10.11 16.51 10.46
C HIS A 125 10.71 17.67 11.24
N SER A 126 10.54 17.71 12.56
CA SER A 126 11.15 18.75 13.41
C SER A 126 12.68 18.72 13.31
N LEU A 127 13.28 17.54 13.46
CA LEU A 127 14.73 17.38 13.32
C LEU A 127 15.21 17.69 11.90
N ASN A 128 14.49 17.22 10.89
CA ASN A 128 14.85 17.43 9.50
C ASN A 128 14.65 18.89 9.05
N LEU A 129 13.68 19.62 9.61
CA LEU A 129 13.51 21.06 9.36
C LEU A 129 14.67 21.87 9.96
N ASN A 130 15.15 21.51 11.15
CA ASN A 130 16.28 22.18 11.78
C ASN A 130 17.57 22.03 10.97
N LYS A 131 17.83 20.84 10.41
CA LYS A 131 19.04 20.59 9.61
C LYS A 131 18.89 21.01 8.15
N HIS A 132 17.73 20.74 7.56
CA HIS A 132 17.50 20.80 6.12
C HIS A 132 16.25 21.62 5.78
N ARG A 133 16.13 22.83 6.36
CA ARG A 133 14.99 23.73 6.10
C ARG A 133 14.76 23.94 4.60
N ASN A 134 15.84 24.08 3.83
CA ASN A 134 15.81 24.27 2.38
C ASN A 134 15.21 23.10 1.57
N HIS A 135 15.00 21.92 2.17
CA HIS A 135 14.31 20.81 1.50
C HIS A 135 12.81 21.05 1.38
N TYR A 136 12.23 21.82 2.29
CA TYR A 136 10.79 22.05 2.38
C TYR A 136 10.39 23.32 1.65
N SER A 137 9.20 23.31 1.06
CA SER A 137 8.56 24.54 0.54
C SER A 137 8.19 25.50 1.69
N LEU A 138 7.38 26.52 1.37
CA LEU A 138 6.81 27.43 2.37
C LEU A 138 6.08 26.69 3.50
N MET A 139 5.56 25.49 3.24
CA MET A 139 4.92 24.65 4.25
C MET A 139 5.86 24.36 5.44
N GLY A 140 7.17 24.24 5.19
CA GLY A 140 8.15 24.05 6.25
C GLY A 140 8.28 25.24 7.21
N SER A 141 7.91 26.46 6.79
CA SER A 141 7.94 27.65 7.66
C SER A 141 6.83 27.61 8.72
N LEU A 142 5.76 26.86 8.47
CA LEU A 142 4.66 26.67 9.42
C LEU A 142 4.99 25.64 10.51
N GLY A 143 6.21 25.07 10.47
CA GLY A 143 6.71 24.13 11.45
C GLY A 143 6.30 22.67 11.18
N SER A 144 6.87 21.76 11.97
CA SER A 144 6.72 20.31 11.80
C SER A 144 5.28 19.84 11.97
N ARG A 145 4.48 20.47 12.85
CA ARG A 145 3.07 20.13 13.05
C ARG A 145 2.24 20.32 11.78
N ALA A 146 2.39 21.44 11.09
CA ALA A 146 1.66 21.70 9.85
C ALA A 146 2.06 20.71 8.74
N VAL A 147 3.36 20.44 8.60
CA VAL A 147 3.87 19.41 7.68
C VAL A 147 3.27 18.05 7.98
N THR A 148 3.19 17.66 9.25
CA THR A 148 2.62 16.36 9.65
C THR A 148 1.12 16.27 9.46
N ILE A 149 0.35 17.31 9.77
CA ILE A 149 -1.09 17.35 9.44
C ILE A 149 -1.26 17.14 7.94
N LEU A 150 -0.51 17.88 7.12
CA LEU A 150 -0.54 17.70 5.68
C LEU A 150 -0.12 16.28 5.30
N GLN A 151 0.91 15.70 5.91
CA GLN A 151 1.37 14.34 5.64
C GLN A 151 0.29 13.30 5.95
N ASP A 152 -0.09 13.20 7.22
CA ASP A 152 -0.76 12.05 7.81
C ASP A 152 -2.28 12.08 7.54
N ASP A 153 -2.89 13.26 7.47
CA ASP A 153 -4.36 13.39 7.37
C ASP A 153 -4.85 13.43 5.92
N PHE A 154 -3.94 13.52 4.93
CA PHE A 154 -4.31 13.66 3.52
C PHE A 154 -3.64 12.65 2.59
N GLY A 155 -4.44 12.09 1.68
CA GLY A 155 -3.97 11.21 0.61
C GLY A 155 -3.33 9.93 1.18
N ALA A 156 -2.19 9.53 0.61
CA ALA A 156 -1.50 8.30 1.01
C ALA A 156 -0.70 8.36 2.33
N GLY A 157 -0.81 9.41 3.13
CA GLY A 157 0.00 9.52 4.36
C GLY A 157 1.48 9.82 4.12
N ILE A 158 1.84 10.31 2.93
CA ILE A 158 3.22 10.58 2.51
C ILE A 158 3.42 12.07 2.26
N TYR A 159 4.56 12.61 2.72
CA TYR A 159 5.04 13.95 2.41
C TYR A 159 6.32 13.87 1.58
N PHE A 160 6.31 14.46 0.39
CA PHE A 160 7.44 14.42 -0.54
C PHE A 160 8.23 15.73 -0.56
N ASN A 161 9.56 15.61 -0.51
CA ASN A 161 10.52 16.66 -0.82
C ASN A 161 11.26 16.31 -2.13
N PRO A 162 10.92 16.94 -3.27
CA PRO A 162 11.55 16.67 -4.56
C PRO A 162 12.70 17.64 -4.89
N HIS A 163 13.51 17.27 -5.89
CA HIS A 163 14.58 18.10 -6.45
C HIS A 163 15.63 18.54 -5.43
N ILE A 164 16.05 17.61 -4.59
CA ILE A 164 17.08 17.83 -3.58
C ILE A 164 18.42 17.35 -4.14
N LYS A 165 19.45 18.20 -4.10
CA LYS A 165 20.81 17.80 -4.48
C LYS A 165 21.55 17.33 -3.24
N MET A 166 22.01 16.09 -3.26
CA MET A 166 22.73 15.47 -2.15
C MET A 166 23.79 14.51 -2.70
N ASN A 167 25.04 14.66 -2.27
CA ASN A 167 26.18 13.85 -2.74
C ASN A 167 26.30 13.81 -4.29
N GLY A 168 26.07 14.94 -4.96
CA GLY A 168 26.13 15.03 -6.43
C GLY A 168 24.97 14.34 -7.18
N MET A 169 23.96 13.83 -6.46
CA MET A 169 22.77 13.20 -7.00
C MET A 169 21.54 14.08 -6.77
N GLU A 170 20.60 14.05 -7.71
CA GLU A 170 19.28 14.64 -7.53
C GLU A 170 18.33 13.58 -6.96
N ILE A 171 17.72 13.87 -5.82
CA ILE A 171 16.83 12.95 -5.11
C ILE A 171 15.45 13.57 -4.89
N LYS A 172 14.47 12.67 -4.77
CA LYS A 172 13.16 12.92 -4.19
C LYS A 172 12.95 11.91 -3.09
N TYR A 173 12.59 12.36 -1.89
CA TYR A 173 12.27 11.44 -0.79
C TYR A 173 10.88 11.72 -0.23
N GLY A 174 10.13 10.64 0.03
CA GLY A 174 8.85 10.66 0.71
C GLY A 174 8.99 10.17 2.14
N VAL A 175 8.36 10.84 3.10
CA VAL A 175 8.31 10.41 4.50
C VAL A 175 6.91 9.87 4.80
N ILE A 176 6.85 8.75 5.51
CA ILE A 176 5.62 8.05 5.92
C ILE A 176 5.82 7.45 7.31
N SER A 177 4.77 7.38 8.13
CA SER A 177 4.86 6.63 9.38
C SER A 177 4.94 5.12 9.11
N ILE A 178 5.70 4.39 9.92
CA ILE A 178 5.82 2.94 9.79
C ILE A 178 4.47 2.22 9.91
N ASP A 179 3.57 2.75 10.75
CA ASP A 179 2.23 2.20 10.95
C ASP A 179 1.35 2.37 9.71
N LYS A 180 1.36 3.55 9.07
CA LYS A 180 0.63 3.78 7.81
C LYS A 180 1.20 2.93 6.68
N MET A 181 2.54 2.77 6.60
CA MET A 181 3.16 1.88 5.63
C MET A 181 2.69 0.44 5.82
N CYS A 182 2.79 -0.12 7.03
CA CYS A 182 2.35 -1.50 7.29
C CYS A 182 0.86 -1.68 7.02
N LYS A 183 0.04 -0.71 7.40
CA LYS A 183 -1.41 -0.75 7.17
C LYS A 183 -1.75 -0.73 5.68
N ASP A 184 -1.09 0.10 4.88
CA ASP A 184 -1.29 0.09 3.43
C ASP A 184 -0.82 -1.24 2.82
N LEU A 185 0.29 -1.82 3.30
CA LEU A 185 0.81 -3.11 2.83
C LEU A 185 -0.13 -4.29 3.12
N LEU A 186 -0.77 -4.28 4.29
CA LEU A 186 -1.65 -5.37 4.74
C LEU A 186 -3.10 -5.21 4.24
N ASP A 187 -3.65 -4.00 4.32
CA ASP A 187 -5.07 -3.75 4.12
C ASP A 187 -5.39 -3.09 2.77
N TRP A 188 -4.39 -2.56 2.06
CA TRP A 188 -4.55 -1.76 0.84
C TRP A 188 -5.50 -0.56 1.05
N GLU A 189 -5.28 0.24 2.11
CA GLU A 189 -6.11 1.43 2.39
C GLU A 189 -6.06 2.46 1.26
N THR A 190 -4.90 2.62 0.64
CA THR A 190 -4.67 3.59 -0.44
C THR A 190 -4.02 2.96 -1.67
N LEU A 191 -3.40 1.77 -1.51
CA LEU A 191 -2.65 1.05 -2.53
C LEU A 191 -1.48 1.87 -3.10
N TYR A 192 -1.07 2.95 -2.42
CA TYR A 192 -0.09 3.88 -2.96
C TYR A 192 1.33 3.36 -2.72
N VAL A 193 1.70 3.11 -1.46
CA VAL A 193 3.01 2.53 -1.15
C VAL A 193 2.97 1.01 -1.37
N ALA A 194 1.86 0.35 -1.03
CA ALA A 194 1.68 -1.06 -1.29
C ALA A 194 1.78 -1.40 -2.77
N GLY A 195 1.06 -0.64 -3.61
CA GLY A 195 1.16 -0.74 -5.06
C GLY A 195 2.57 -0.47 -5.57
N ARG A 196 3.31 0.48 -4.98
CA ARG A 196 4.72 0.68 -5.36
C ARG A 196 5.57 -0.54 -5.02
N MET A 197 5.35 -1.15 -3.86
CA MET A 197 6.12 -2.29 -3.36
C MET A 197 5.67 -3.63 -3.97
N HIS A 198 4.63 -3.69 -4.82
CA HIS A 198 4.38 -4.85 -5.70
C HIS A 198 5.45 -5.04 -6.78
N LYS A 199 6.26 -4.01 -7.02
CA LYS A 199 7.28 -3.94 -8.06
C LYS A 199 8.67 -3.88 -7.41
N PRO A 200 9.74 -4.17 -8.18
CA PRO A 200 11.11 -4.04 -7.69
C PRO A 200 11.41 -2.71 -6.98
N ILE A 201 12.01 -2.85 -5.79
CA ILE A 201 12.54 -1.80 -4.92
C ILE A 201 13.90 -2.27 -4.38
N LYS A 202 14.78 -1.34 -4.02
CA LYS A 202 16.00 -1.67 -3.29
C LYS A 202 15.85 -1.24 -1.84
N ILE A 203 15.77 -2.21 -0.94
CA ILE A 203 15.79 -1.97 0.51
C ILE A 203 17.19 -1.48 0.89
N LEU A 204 17.24 -0.34 1.57
CA LEU A 204 18.47 0.29 2.03
C LEU A 204 18.62 0.18 3.56
N GLN A 205 17.49 0.20 4.25
CA GLN A 205 17.40 -0.07 5.68
C GLN A 205 16.14 -0.88 5.95
N ASP A 206 16.27 -1.94 6.73
CA ASP A 206 15.23 -2.94 6.93
C ASP A 206 14.55 -2.83 8.31
N ASP A 207 13.30 -3.32 8.39
CA ASP A 207 12.48 -3.40 9.60
C ASP A 207 11.62 -4.66 9.53
N ALA A 208 11.63 -5.47 10.59
CA ALA A 208 10.95 -6.75 10.61
C ALA A 208 9.42 -6.67 10.38
N ARG A 209 8.77 -5.61 10.87
CA ARG A 209 7.32 -5.41 10.66
C ARG A 209 7.02 -5.15 9.19
N VAL A 210 7.86 -4.35 8.54
CA VAL A 210 7.70 -4.01 7.12
C VAL A 210 8.01 -5.22 6.25
N ARG A 211 9.10 -5.97 6.53
CA ARG A 211 9.43 -7.21 5.80
C ARG A 211 8.30 -8.24 5.83
N LEU A 212 7.69 -8.45 7.00
CA LEU A 212 6.54 -9.35 7.14
C LEU A 212 5.31 -8.83 6.36
N SER A 213 4.97 -7.56 6.55
CA SER A 213 3.83 -6.93 5.87
C SER A 213 4.01 -6.93 4.35
N GLN A 214 5.24 -6.75 3.88
CA GLN A 214 5.58 -6.78 2.48
C GLN A 214 5.46 -8.19 1.88
N GLN A 215 5.78 -9.25 2.61
CA GLN A 215 5.54 -10.62 2.13
C GLN A 215 4.04 -10.88 1.93
N VAL A 216 3.22 -10.42 2.87
CA VAL A 216 1.75 -10.48 2.75
C VAL A 216 1.26 -9.64 1.56
N ASN A 217 1.85 -8.46 1.35
CA ASN A 217 1.52 -7.59 0.23
C ASN A 217 1.83 -8.24 -1.12
N LEU A 218 3.00 -8.87 -1.28
CA LEU A 218 3.38 -9.61 -2.50
C LEU A 218 2.44 -10.79 -2.76
N ALA A 219 2.15 -11.59 -1.73
CA ALA A 219 1.18 -12.68 -1.82
C ALA A 219 -0.22 -12.18 -2.23
N SER A 220 -0.63 -11.02 -1.69
CA SER A 220 -1.92 -10.39 -2.02
C SER A 220 -1.95 -9.87 -3.47
N ALA A 221 -0.84 -9.32 -3.96
CA ALA A 221 -0.70 -8.87 -5.34
C ALA A 221 -0.77 -10.05 -6.32
N LEU A 222 -0.05 -11.15 -6.02
CA LEU A 222 -0.11 -12.40 -6.78
C LEU A 222 -1.55 -12.92 -6.84
N ARG A 223 -2.21 -13.08 -5.68
CA ARG A 223 -3.61 -13.54 -5.59
C ARG A 223 -4.57 -12.68 -6.41
N THR A 224 -4.43 -11.35 -6.32
CA THR A 224 -5.28 -10.42 -7.06
C THR A 224 -5.04 -10.53 -8.56
N ALA A 225 -3.79 -10.70 -8.99
CA ALA A 225 -3.46 -10.89 -10.40
C ALA A 225 -4.01 -12.22 -10.95
N LEU A 226 -3.86 -13.31 -10.20
CA LEU A 226 -4.42 -14.63 -10.54
C LEU A 226 -5.93 -14.54 -10.80
N LEU A 227 -6.68 -13.88 -9.91
CA LEU A 227 -8.11 -13.65 -10.09
C LEU A 227 -8.47 -12.89 -11.38
N MET A 228 -7.58 -12.04 -11.90
CA MET A 228 -7.82 -11.25 -13.12
C MET A 228 -7.26 -11.89 -14.40
N LEU A 229 -6.54 -13.01 -14.28
CA LEU A 229 -5.91 -13.72 -15.39
C LEU A 229 -6.75 -14.93 -15.81
N PRO A 230 -6.64 -15.36 -17.07
CA PRO A 230 -7.23 -16.62 -17.53
C PRO A 230 -6.54 -17.83 -16.89
N LYS A 231 -7.03 -19.04 -17.19
CA LYS A 231 -6.46 -20.30 -16.71
C LYS A 231 -4.98 -20.47 -17.05
N ASP A 232 -4.62 -20.20 -18.30
CA ASP A 232 -3.26 -20.33 -18.81
C ASP A 232 -2.70 -18.95 -19.18
N PHE A 233 -1.51 -18.60 -18.67
CA PHE A 233 -0.87 -17.32 -18.90
C PHE A 233 0.65 -17.42 -18.85
N SER A 234 1.35 -16.41 -19.37
CA SER A 234 2.81 -16.31 -19.28
C SER A 234 3.25 -15.55 -18.02
N GLU A 235 4.51 -15.72 -17.63
CA GLU A 235 5.14 -14.91 -16.58
C GLU A 235 5.03 -13.40 -16.89
N GLU A 236 5.22 -13.02 -18.15
CA GLU A 236 5.08 -11.62 -18.57
C GLU A 236 3.66 -11.09 -18.33
N GLN A 237 2.63 -11.87 -18.67
CA GLN A 237 1.23 -11.50 -18.41
C GLN A 237 0.95 -11.37 -16.91
N LEU A 238 1.52 -12.25 -16.09
CA LEU A 238 1.42 -12.16 -14.64
C LEU A 238 2.03 -10.85 -14.11
N TYR A 239 3.27 -10.54 -14.48
CA TYR A 239 3.98 -9.36 -13.99
C TYR A 239 3.40 -8.05 -14.54
N LEU A 240 2.88 -8.05 -15.76
CA LEU A 240 2.11 -6.94 -16.32
C LEU A 240 0.83 -6.69 -15.50
N THR A 241 0.12 -7.76 -15.14
CA THR A 241 -1.12 -7.68 -14.35
C THR A 241 -0.84 -7.16 -12.94
N ILE A 242 0.15 -7.73 -12.24
CA ILE A 242 0.61 -7.28 -10.92
C ILE A 242 1.03 -5.80 -10.97
N THR A 243 1.85 -5.44 -11.96
CA THR A 243 2.29 -4.05 -12.14
C THR A 243 1.12 -3.11 -12.39
N GLY A 244 0.12 -3.56 -13.15
CA GLY A 244 -1.07 -2.81 -13.54
C GLY A 244 -2.05 -2.51 -12.40
N ILE A 245 -2.06 -3.31 -11.32
CA ILE A 245 -2.93 -3.10 -10.15
C ILE A 245 -2.84 -1.65 -9.64
N SER A 246 -1.61 -1.15 -9.40
CA SER A 246 -1.41 0.20 -8.86
C SER A 246 -1.68 1.33 -9.86
N TYR A 247 -1.94 1.01 -11.13
CA TYR A 247 -2.29 1.97 -12.18
C TYR A 247 -3.77 1.92 -12.52
N GLU A 248 -4.52 0.92 -12.05
CA GLU A 248 -5.96 0.81 -12.27
C GLU A 248 -6.66 1.92 -11.47
N GLY A 249 -7.22 2.90 -12.17
CA GLY A 249 -7.82 4.09 -11.55
C GLY A 249 -6.84 5.23 -11.25
N ASP A 250 -5.55 5.09 -11.54
CA ASP A 250 -4.63 6.23 -11.46
C ASP A 250 -4.84 7.16 -12.65
N PHE A 251 -5.41 8.34 -12.42
CA PHE A 251 -5.67 9.32 -13.48
C PHE A 251 -4.40 9.73 -14.25
N ARG A 252 -3.23 9.64 -13.60
CA ARG A 252 -1.93 9.99 -14.22
C ARG A 252 -1.53 9.02 -15.33
N LYS A 253 -2.06 7.79 -15.30
CA LYS A 253 -1.91 6.81 -16.38
C LYS A 253 -2.53 7.34 -17.68
N TYR A 254 -3.66 8.03 -17.58
CA TYR A 254 -4.39 8.58 -18.72
C TYR A 254 -3.81 9.94 -19.15
N PHE A 255 -3.29 10.70 -18.19
CA PHE A 255 -2.75 12.04 -18.41
C PHE A 255 -1.39 12.23 -17.70
N GLY A 256 -0.30 12.28 -18.47
CA GLY A 256 1.01 12.70 -17.97
C GLY A 256 2.02 11.58 -17.66
N GLU A 257 1.68 10.30 -17.84
CA GLU A 257 2.65 9.21 -17.83
C GLU A 257 2.74 8.50 -19.19
N ASN A 258 3.88 7.85 -19.45
CA ASN A 258 4.08 7.08 -20.68
C ASN A 258 3.03 5.93 -20.75
N PRO A 259 2.22 5.81 -21.81
CA PRO A 259 1.21 4.74 -21.94
C PRO A 259 1.79 3.32 -21.83
N HIS A 260 3.05 3.14 -22.27
CA HIS A 260 3.77 1.87 -22.20
C HIS A 260 4.56 1.70 -20.89
N LYS A 261 4.36 2.57 -19.88
CA LYS A 261 5.12 2.55 -18.63
C LYS A 261 5.13 1.17 -17.97
N ILE A 262 3.98 0.50 -17.91
CA ILE A 262 3.85 -0.84 -17.32
C ILE A 262 4.72 -1.85 -18.09
N LYS A 263 4.58 -1.89 -19.41
CA LYS A 263 5.38 -2.76 -20.29
C LYS A 263 6.88 -2.46 -20.20
N ASN A 264 7.25 -1.19 -20.14
CA ASN A 264 8.66 -0.76 -20.04
C ASN A 264 9.31 -1.10 -18.70
N ILE A 265 8.53 -1.15 -17.62
CA ILE A 265 8.99 -1.64 -16.31
C ILE A 265 9.21 -3.15 -16.38
N VAL A 266 8.17 -3.92 -16.75
CA VAL A 266 8.22 -5.38 -16.72
C VAL A 266 9.28 -5.93 -17.66
N SER A 267 9.33 -5.47 -18.92
CA SER A 267 10.29 -5.97 -19.91
C SER A 267 11.77 -5.74 -19.54
N LYS A 268 12.08 -4.73 -18.71
CA LYS A 268 13.46 -4.48 -18.25
C LYS A 268 13.79 -5.10 -16.90
N GLN A 269 12.79 -5.54 -16.15
CA GLN A 269 12.96 -5.99 -14.77
C GLN A 269 12.43 -7.42 -14.58
N LEU A 270 12.28 -8.18 -15.67
CA LEU A 270 11.66 -9.51 -15.68
C LEU A 270 12.35 -10.44 -14.67
N ASP A 271 13.68 -10.53 -14.70
CA ASP A 271 14.44 -11.38 -13.78
C ASP A 271 14.28 -10.95 -12.32
N THR A 272 14.14 -9.65 -12.07
CA THR A 272 13.87 -9.13 -10.72
C THR A 272 12.46 -9.48 -10.24
N PHE A 273 11.47 -9.51 -11.14
CA PHE A 273 10.13 -10.03 -10.84
C PHE A 273 10.16 -11.53 -10.54
N LYS A 274 10.97 -12.31 -11.27
CA LYS A 274 11.17 -13.75 -10.98
C LYS A 274 11.73 -13.97 -9.59
N ILE A 275 12.69 -13.16 -9.15
CA ILE A 275 13.21 -13.21 -7.77
C ILE A 275 12.11 -12.89 -6.76
N LEU A 276 11.31 -11.85 -6.99
CA LEU A 276 10.25 -11.42 -6.07
C LEU A 276 9.14 -12.47 -5.89
N TYR A 277 8.70 -13.09 -7.00
CA TYR A 277 7.48 -13.89 -7.06
C TYR A 277 7.71 -15.39 -7.27
N GLY A 278 8.88 -15.83 -7.73
CA GLY A 278 9.14 -17.23 -8.07
C GLY A 278 8.81 -18.19 -6.91
N GLY A 279 9.43 -17.98 -5.75
CA GLY A 279 9.13 -18.79 -4.56
C GLY A 279 7.68 -18.65 -4.08
N LEU A 280 7.06 -17.48 -4.25
CA LEU A 280 5.63 -17.30 -3.93
C LEU A 280 4.73 -18.12 -4.87
N ILE A 281 5.07 -18.22 -6.15
CA ILE A 281 4.32 -19.02 -7.12
C ILE A 281 4.44 -20.50 -6.76
N GLU A 282 5.64 -20.98 -6.42
CA GLU A 282 5.87 -22.37 -6.00
C GLU A 282 5.11 -22.76 -4.72
N GLU A 283 4.94 -21.81 -3.79
CA GLU A 283 4.20 -22.01 -2.54
C GLU A 283 2.68 -21.85 -2.68
N PHE A 284 2.19 -21.19 -3.73
CA PHE A 284 0.77 -20.92 -3.88
C PHE A 284 0.03 -22.18 -4.39
N PRO A 285 -1.00 -22.68 -3.68
CA PRO A 285 -1.66 -23.94 -4.03
C PRO A 285 -2.50 -23.84 -5.31
N ASN A 286 -2.71 -22.65 -5.84
CA ASN A 286 -3.63 -22.36 -6.94
C ASN A 286 -2.93 -22.14 -8.28
N VAL A 287 -1.59 -22.16 -8.34
CA VAL A 287 -0.84 -21.91 -9.56
C VAL A 287 0.40 -22.78 -9.62
N SER A 288 0.76 -23.25 -10.81
CA SER A 288 1.97 -24.03 -11.03
C SER A 288 2.64 -23.66 -12.34
N PHE A 289 3.96 -23.89 -12.40
CA PHE A 289 4.70 -23.84 -13.65
C PHE A 289 4.38 -25.07 -14.49
N VAL A 290 4.04 -24.86 -15.75
CA VAL A 290 3.83 -25.93 -16.74
C VAL A 290 4.92 -25.88 -17.81
N SER A 291 4.98 -26.90 -18.67
CA SER A 291 5.96 -26.98 -19.76
C SER A 291 5.92 -25.72 -20.65
N ASN A 292 7.08 -25.36 -21.22
CA ASN A 292 7.30 -24.16 -22.05
C ASN A 292 7.25 -22.81 -21.30
N GLY A 293 7.48 -22.81 -19.98
CA GLY A 293 7.58 -21.57 -19.19
C GLY A 293 6.26 -20.82 -19.04
N LYS A 294 5.13 -21.52 -19.21
CA LYS A 294 3.79 -21.00 -18.92
C LYS A 294 3.40 -21.30 -17.47
N LEU A 295 2.41 -20.57 -16.98
CA LEU A 295 1.75 -20.80 -15.70
C LEU A 295 0.31 -21.23 -15.95
N GLN A 296 -0.14 -22.19 -15.15
CA GLN A 296 -1.53 -22.63 -15.14
C GLN A 296 -2.09 -22.48 -13.73
N GLN A 297 -3.30 -21.95 -13.60
CA GLN A 297 -3.98 -21.82 -12.32
C GLN A 297 -5.25 -22.67 -12.23
N ASP A 298 -5.64 -23.02 -11.00
CA ASP A 298 -6.92 -23.66 -10.71
C ASP A 298 -8.07 -22.65 -10.86
N ASP A 299 -8.87 -22.83 -11.91
CA ASP A 299 -10.01 -21.99 -12.25
C ASP A 299 -11.34 -22.47 -11.62
N ASN A 300 -11.30 -23.44 -10.70
CA ASN A 300 -12.46 -23.91 -9.96
C ASN A 300 -13.10 -22.78 -9.14
N PRO A 301 -14.44 -22.59 -9.19
CA PRO A 301 -15.14 -21.58 -8.39
C PRO A 301 -14.84 -21.66 -6.88
N LYS A 302 -14.63 -22.86 -6.31
CA LYS A 302 -14.28 -23.02 -4.89
C LYS A 302 -12.89 -22.46 -4.57
N ALA A 303 -11.93 -22.72 -5.46
CA ALA A 303 -10.57 -22.21 -5.37
C ALA A 303 -10.56 -20.67 -5.50
N ARG A 304 -11.33 -20.15 -6.46
CA ARG A 304 -11.55 -18.71 -6.68
C ARG A 304 -12.20 -18.03 -5.47
N ALA A 305 -13.24 -18.62 -4.88
CA ALA A 305 -13.88 -18.10 -3.66
C ALA A 305 -12.88 -18.00 -2.49
N SER A 306 -12.05 -19.03 -2.29
CA SER A 306 -10.98 -19.02 -1.28
C SER A 306 -9.94 -17.92 -1.52
N MET A 307 -9.63 -17.61 -2.79
CA MET A 307 -8.77 -16.46 -3.12
C MET A 307 -9.45 -15.12 -2.82
N LEU A 308 -10.73 -14.96 -3.16
CA LEU A 308 -11.51 -13.74 -2.86
C LEU A 308 -11.57 -13.45 -1.37
N GLU A 309 -11.80 -14.48 -0.55
CA GLU A 309 -11.83 -14.38 0.92
C GLU A 309 -10.51 -13.86 1.50
N LYS A 310 -9.39 -14.17 0.85
CA LYS A 310 -8.03 -13.81 1.30
C LYS A 310 -7.52 -12.52 0.66
N LEU A 311 -8.34 -11.77 -0.07
CA LEU A 311 -7.96 -10.44 -0.54
C LEU A 311 -7.72 -9.48 0.64
N PRO A 312 -6.86 -8.46 0.49
CA PRO A 312 -6.69 -7.41 1.47
C PRO A 312 -8.01 -6.78 1.87
N ARG A 313 -8.17 -6.46 3.16
CA ARG A 313 -9.47 -6.08 3.75
C ARG A 313 -10.22 -5.04 2.93
N THR A 314 -9.53 -3.97 2.51
CA THR A 314 -10.17 -2.86 1.77
C THR A 314 -10.65 -3.32 0.40
N LEU A 315 -9.82 -4.04 -0.36
CA LEU A 315 -10.24 -4.55 -1.67
C LEU A 315 -11.38 -5.57 -1.54
N ARG A 316 -11.28 -6.49 -0.57
CA ARG A 316 -12.32 -7.48 -0.31
C ARG A 316 -13.68 -6.83 -0.03
N TYR A 317 -13.69 -5.80 0.82
CA TYR A 317 -14.89 -5.00 1.10
C TYR A 317 -15.44 -4.32 -0.16
N LYS A 318 -14.56 -3.68 -0.97
CA LYS A 318 -14.98 -3.03 -2.22
C LYS A 318 -15.54 -3.98 -3.26
N VAL A 319 -14.94 -5.17 -3.41
CA VAL A 319 -15.45 -6.21 -4.32
C VAL A 319 -16.83 -6.67 -3.88
N ARG A 320 -17.05 -6.87 -2.57
CA ARG A 320 -18.36 -7.21 -1.99
C ARG A 320 -19.40 -6.12 -2.24
N GLU A 321 -19.05 -4.83 -2.09
CA GLU A 321 -19.95 -3.71 -2.41
C GLU A 321 -20.35 -3.73 -3.90
N GLN A 322 -19.38 -3.92 -4.80
CA GLN A 322 -19.63 -3.97 -6.25
C GLN A 322 -20.56 -5.11 -6.65
N TYR A 323 -20.37 -6.29 -6.05
CA TYR A 323 -21.28 -7.43 -6.25
C TYR A 323 -22.68 -7.16 -5.65
N GLY A 324 -22.76 -6.52 -4.48
CA GLY A 324 -24.03 -6.10 -3.89
C GLY A 324 -24.83 -5.17 -4.80
N PHE A 325 -24.18 -4.17 -5.42
CA PHE A 325 -24.84 -3.29 -6.40
C PHE A 325 -25.34 -4.05 -7.63
N HIS A 326 -24.62 -5.08 -8.06
CA HIS A 326 -25.06 -5.96 -9.15
C HIS A 326 -26.31 -6.75 -8.79
N LEU A 327 -26.34 -7.38 -7.61
CA LEU A 327 -27.51 -8.13 -7.14
C LEU A 327 -28.75 -7.25 -7.00
N VAL A 328 -28.59 -6.04 -6.44
CA VAL A 328 -29.69 -5.07 -6.32
C VAL A 328 -30.27 -4.70 -7.68
N ARG A 329 -29.44 -4.53 -8.72
CA ARG A 329 -29.91 -4.28 -10.10
C ARG A 329 -30.67 -5.47 -10.69
N LYS A 330 -30.37 -6.69 -10.23
CA LYS A 330 -31.10 -7.91 -10.59
C LYS A 330 -32.31 -8.19 -9.67
N GLY A 331 -32.62 -7.30 -8.72
CA GLY A 331 -33.70 -7.49 -7.75
C GLY A 331 -33.43 -8.59 -6.71
N GLN A 332 -32.17 -8.95 -6.49
CA GLN A 332 -31.75 -9.99 -5.55
C GLN A 332 -31.10 -9.37 -4.30
N PRO A 333 -31.37 -9.92 -3.09
CA PRO A 333 -30.72 -9.46 -1.87
C PRO A 333 -29.27 -9.96 -1.81
N LEU A 334 -28.39 -9.16 -1.18
CA LEU A 334 -27.04 -9.62 -0.84
C LEU A 334 -27.12 -10.62 0.32
N PRO A 335 -26.51 -11.83 0.20
CA PRO A 335 -26.45 -12.78 1.30
C PRO A 335 -25.78 -12.20 2.55
N SER A 336 -26.24 -12.64 3.73
CA SER A 336 -25.66 -12.23 5.01
C SER A 336 -24.36 -12.98 5.33
N ASP A 337 -24.23 -14.23 4.87
CA ASP A 337 -22.99 -15.00 4.99
C ASP A 337 -22.00 -14.59 3.90
N ASP A 338 -20.85 -14.07 4.33
CA ASP A 338 -19.75 -13.68 3.44
C ASP A 338 -19.27 -14.86 2.58
N LYS A 339 -19.31 -16.11 3.06
CA LYS A 339 -18.91 -17.27 2.24
C LYS A 339 -19.85 -17.48 1.06
N GLU A 340 -21.14 -17.25 1.23
CA GLU A 340 -22.11 -17.31 0.14
C GLU A 340 -21.88 -16.19 -0.87
N VAL A 341 -21.55 -14.99 -0.39
CA VAL A 341 -21.19 -13.86 -1.24
C VAL A 341 -20.00 -14.21 -2.14
N TYR A 342 -18.89 -14.72 -1.57
CA TYR A 342 -17.70 -15.04 -2.37
C TYR A 342 -17.91 -16.24 -3.30
N ARG A 343 -18.73 -17.22 -2.92
CA ARG A 343 -19.16 -18.29 -3.85
C ARG A 343 -19.98 -17.72 -5.01
N GLY A 344 -20.92 -16.81 -4.73
CA GLY A 344 -21.73 -16.15 -5.77
C GLY A 344 -20.87 -15.35 -6.75
N ILE A 345 -19.90 -14.58 -6.25
CA ILE A 345 -18.92 -13.87 -7.07
C ILE A 345 -18.09 -14.86 -7.89
N ALA A 346 -17.60 -15.92 -7.26
CA ALA A 346 -16.73 -16.89 -7.92
C ALA A 346 -17.44 -17.73 -8.99
N SER A 347 -18.74 -17.93 -8.87
CA SER A 347 -19.57 -18.63 -9.86
C SER A 347 -20.08 -17.73 -10.98
N SER A 348 -19.86 -16.42 -10.90
CA SER A 348 -20.22 -15.49 -11.98
C SER A 348 -19.26 -15.62 -13.16
N ASP A 349 -19.69 -15.19 -14.34
CA ASP A 349 -18.84 -15.17 -15.53
C ASP A 349 -17.51 -14.46 -15.27
N SER A 350 -16.43 -14.96 -15.87
CA SER A 350 -15.07 -14.46 -15.62
C SER A 350 -14.94 -12.96 -15.87
N ASP A 351 -15.50 -12.50 -16.99
CA ASP A 351 -15.53 -11.09 -17.35
C ASP A 351 -16.35 -10.24 -16.38
N GLU A 352 -17.33 -10.82 -15.69
CA GLU A 352 -18.20 -10.12 -14.77
C GLU A 352 -17.49 -9.91 -13.42
N TYR A 353 -16.96 -10.98 -12.80
CA TYR A 353 -16.34 -10.83 -11.48
C TYR A 353 -15.03 -10.02 -11.54
N VAL A 354 -14.29 -10.10 -12.64
CA VAL A 354 -13.09 -9.28 -12.86
C VAL A 354 -13.43 -7.79 -12.90
N LYS A 355 -14.63 -7.41 -13.37
CA LYS A 355 -15.10 -6.00 -13.31
C LYS A 355 -15.29 -5.54 -11.88
N TYR A 356 -15.81 -6.37 -10.98
CA TYR A 356 -15.94 -6.02 -9.55
C TYR A 356 -14.57 -5.77 -8.91
N ILE A 357 -13.57 -6.62 -9.21
CA ILE A 357 -12.19 -6.46 -8.74
C ILE A 357 -11.59 -5.16 -9.26
N LYS A 358 -11.65 -4.91 -10.57
CA LYS A 358 -11.09 -3.68 -11.16
C LYS A 358 -11.79 -2.42 -10.65
N ALA A 359 -13.11 -2.45 -10.47
CA ALA A 359 -13.86 -1.36 -9.87
C ALA A 359 -13.44 -1.10 -8.41
N GLY A 360 -13.28 -2.17 -7.62
CA GLY A 360 -12.79 -2.05 -6.25
C GLY A 360 -11.37 -1.48 -6.14
N ILE A 361 -10.45 -1.93 -7.01
CA ILE A 361 -9.10 -1.36 -7.08
C ILE A 361 -9.16 0.13 -7.46
N ARG A 362 -9.97 0.49 -8.46
CA ARG A 362 -10.13 1.88 -8.91
C ARG A 362 -10.61 2.80 -7.80
N GLU A 363 -11.58 2.37 -7.00
CA GLU A 363 -12.06 3.15 -5.85
C GLU A 363 -10.97 3.42 -4.82
N ILE A 364 -10.08 2.44 -4.59
CA ILE A 364 -8.96 2.57 -3.64
C ILE A 364 -7.90 3.54 -4.19
N VAL A 365 -7.52 3.40 -5.46
CA VAL A 365 -6.39 4.13 -6.06
C VAL A 365 -6.74 5.58 -6.40
N PHE A 366 -7.96 5.84 -6.87
CA PHE A 366 -8.31 7.11 -7.51
C PHE A 366 -8.16 8.33 -6.58
N ARG A 367 -8.77 8.28 -5.38
CA ARG A 367 -8.75 9.40 -4.44
C ARG A 367 -7.34 9.72 -3.94
N PRO A 368 -6.54 8.75 -3.43
CA PRO A 368 -5.16 9.01 -3.03
C PRO A 368 -4.28 9.55 -4.15
N ALA A 369 -4.43 9.06 -5.39
CA ALA A 369 -3.65 9.54 -6.53
C ALA A 369 -3.89 11.03 -6.84
N ILE A 370 -5.16 11.48 -6.82
CA ILE A 370 -5.52 12.90 -7.00
C ILE A 370 -4.93 13.73 -5.88
N VAL A 371 -5.18 13.35 -4.62
CA VAL A 371 -4.72 14.11 -3.46
C VAL A 371 -3.20 14.19 -3.46
N GLN A 372 -2.48 13.11 -3.76
CA GLN A 372 -1.01 13.13 -3.84
C GLN A 372 -0.48 14.01 -4.97
N SER A 373 -1.20 14.09 -6.10
CA SER A 373 -0.80 14.98 -7.20
C SER A 373 -0.98 16.45 -6.84
N LEU A 374 -2.10 16.80 -6.18
CA LEU A 374 -2.33 18.15 -5.66
C LEU A 374 -1.32 18.50 -4.55
N LYS A 375 -1.07 17.58 -3.61
CA LYS A 375 -0.03 17.75 -2.58
C LYS A 375 1.33 17.97 -3.21
N GLY A 376 1.70 17.23 -4.27
CA GLY A 376 2.95 17.43 -4.99
C GLY A 376 3.12 18.83 -5.58
N ILE A 377 2.02 19.50 -5.95
CA ILE A 377 2.06 20.91 -6.37
C ILE A 377 2.39 21.82 -5.17
N LEU A 378 1.72 21.60 -4.04
CA LEU A 378 1.90 22.39 -2.83
C LEU A 378 3.29 22.18 -2.17
N THR A 379 3.78 20.94 -2.11
CA THR A 379 5.01 20.60 -1.40
C THR A 379 6.27 20.86 -2.22
N ALA A 380 6.21 20.81 -3.55
CA ALA A 380 7.34 21.20 -4.39
C ALA A 380 7.42 22.73 -4.58
N GLY A 381 6.28 23.43 -4.49
CA GLY A 381 6.14 24.85 -4.83
C GLY A 381 5.98 25.08 -6.33
N LEU A 382 5.25 26.15 -6.70
CA LEU A 382 4.77 26.39 -8.07
C LEU A 382 5.85 26.22 -9.16
N ILE A 383 7.08 26.72 -8.93
CA ILE A 383 8.19 26.66 -9.87
C ILE A 383 8.75 25.24 -10.07
N LYS A 384 8.87 24.44 -9.00
CA LYS A 384 9.39 23.07 -9.12
C LYS A 384 8.32 22.13 -9.68
N SER A 385 7.05 22.36 -9.32
CA SER A 385 5.91 21.58 -9.82
C SER A 385 5.68 21.77 -11.32
N SER A 386 5.86 22.99 -11.84
CA SER A 386 5.76 23.25 -13.28
C SER A 386 6.86 22.53 -14.06
N LYS A 387 8.12 22.58 -13.58
CA LYS A 387 9.24 21.84 -14.19
C LYS A 387 9.04 20.32 -14.15
N TYR A 388 8.54 19.78 -13.04
CA TYR A 388 8.24 18.35 -12.91
C TYR A 388 7.12 17.91 -13.86
N THR A 389 6.03 18.68 -13.92
CA THR A 389 4.89 18.40 -14.80
C THR A 389 5.30 18.51 -16.27
N ALA A 390 6.07 19.53 -16.64
CA ALA A 390 6.62 19.69 -17.99
C ALA A 390 7.51 18.50 -18.41
N ASN A 391 8.38 18.00 -17.54
CA ASN A 391 9.19 16.81 -17.83
C ASN A 391 8.34 15.54 -18.02
N LYS A 392 7.23 15.41 -17.30
CA LYS A 392 6.30 14.27 -17.46
C LYS A 392 5.47 14.39 -18.73
N LEU A 393 4.94 15.58 -19.03
CA LEU A 393 4.21 15.87 -20.25
C LEU A 393 5.10 15.75 -21.49
N GLY A 394 6.34 16.26 -21.44
CA GLY A 394 7.32 16.09 -22.53
C GLY A 394 7.50 14.61 -22.89
N LYS A 395 7.65 13.73 -21.89
CA LYS A 395 7.71 12.27 -22.11
C LYS A 395 6.43 11.69 -22.71
N TRP A 396 5.27 12.28 -22.40
CA TRP A 396 4.00 11.88 -22.99
C TRP A 396 3.85 12.35 -24.44
N PHE A 397 4.47 13.47 -24.82
CA PHE A 397 4.45 14.02 -26.17
C PHE A 397 5.54 13.44 -27.10
N SER A 398 6.72 13.10 -26.59
CA SER A 398 7.86 12.54 -27.37
C SER A 398 7.69 11.06 -27.75
N ARG A 399 6.49 10.66 -28.17
CA ARG A 399 6.13 9.28 -28.54
C ARG A 399 6.84 8.86 -29.83
N PRO A 400 7.55 7.73 -29.87
CA PRO A 400 7.61 6.94 -31.09
C PRO A 400 6.23 6.30 -31.31
N GLN A 401 5.74 6.27 -32.55
CA GLN A 401 4.51 5.54 -32.91
C GLN A 401 4.64 4.04 -32.64
#